data_AF-A0A2W5A2Z9-F1
#
_entry.id   AF-A0A2W5A2Z9-F1
#
_cell.length_a   1.000
_cell.length_b   1.000
_cell.length_c   1.000
_cell.angle_alpha   90.00
_cell.angle_beta   90.00
_cell.angle_gamma   90.00
#
_symmetry.space_group_name_H-M   'P 1'
#
loop_
_entity.id
_entity.type
_entity.pdbx_description
1 polymer ?
#
loop_
_entity_poly.entity_id
_entity_poly.type
_entity_poly.pdbx_seq_one_letter_code
_entity_poly.pdbx_strand_id
1 'polypeptide(L)'
;MMFFPYLVAFFAVACYAVMGPVAKKVSSDVQPFTFMAVASFFVVIISGVFALICERTDAATLASKINWSWMGVYVLCNFVSYTGYLWAITRIPVAQFEMFGIFVPIIGGFFAWLILHEPFHARYLLAIAVMALGLFIAIKPDLKVK
;
A
#
# COMPACT_ATOMS: atom_id res chain seq x y z
N MET A 1 13.66 18.26 14.69
CA MET A 1 12.98 18.10 13.39
C MET A 1 12.37 16.70 13.21
N MET A 2 11.71 16.13 14.24
CA MET A 2 11.09 14.80 14.12
C MET A 2 9.71 14.81 13.43
N PHE A 3 9.07 15.97 13.26
CA PHE A 3 7.68 16.07 12.78
C PHE A 3 7.54 15.92 11.24
N PHE A 4 8.57 16.29 10.47
CA PHE A 4 8.49 16.33 9.00
C PHE A 4 8.24 14.96 8.35
N PRO A 5 8.92 13.86 8.72
CA PRO A 5 8.65 12.53 8.16
C PRO A 5 7.22 12.04 8.43
N TYR A 6 6.66 12.33 9.61
CA TYR A 6 5.28 11.96 9.94
C TYR A 6 4.26 12.76 9.12
N LEU A 7 4.55 14.03 8.82
CA LEU A 7 3.71 14.84 7.95
C LEU A 7 3.69 14.27 6.53
N VAL A 8 4.87 13.91 5.98
CA VAL A 8 4.97 13.26 4.66
C VAL A 8 4.22 11.93 4.65
N ALA A 9 4.37 11.12 5.71
CA ALA A 9 3.63 9.86 5.84
C ALA A 9 2.12 10.07 5.85
N PHE A 10 1.62 11.10 6.55
CA PHE A 10 0.20 11.43 6.56
C PHE A 10 -0.32 11.77 5.16
N PHE A 11 0.39 12.62 4.40
CA PHE A 11 0.02 12.93 3.02
C PHE A 11 0.06 11.71 2.11
N ALA A 12 1.07 10.84 2.26
CA ALA A 12 1.17 9.61 1.51
C ALA A 12 -0.05 8.71 1.76
N VAL A 13 -0.42 8.49 3.03
CA VAL A 13 -1.60 7.69 3.41
C VAL A 13 -2.89 8.30 2.86
N ALA A 14 -3.03 9.63 2.90
CA ALA A 14 -4.19 10.31 2.31
C ALA A 14 -4.29 10.07 0.79
N CYS A 15 -3.17 10.17 0.06
CA CYS A 15 -3.13 9.84 -1.37
C CYS A 15 -3.48 8.37 -1.64
N TYR A 16 -2.94 7.44 -0.84
CA TYR A 16 -3.26 6.01 -0.95
C TYR A 16 -4.74 5.73 -0.72
N ALA A 17 -5.39 6.40 0.26
CA ALA A 17 -6.82 6.24 0.52
C ALA A 17 -7.69 6.69 -0.66
N VAL A 18 -7.24 7.68 -1.45
CA VAL A 18 -7.94 8.14 -2.66
C VAL A 18 -7.79 7.14 -3.83
N MET A 19 -6.76 6.31 -3.83
CA MET A 19 -6.55 5.32 -4.89
C MET A 19 -7.70 4.30 -4.95
N GLY A 20 -8.27 3.88 -3.81
CA GLY A 20 -9.45 3.00 -3.72
C GLY A 20 -10.62 3.42 -4.60
N PRO A 21 -11.24 4.57 -4.30
CA PRO A 21 -12.37 5.07 -5.07
C PRO A 21 -12.03 5.30 -6.55
N VAL A 22 -10.86 5.86 -6.85
CA VAL A 22 -10.44 6.15 -8.23
C VAL A 22 -10.22 4.87 -9.02
N ALA A 23 -9.48 3.91 -8.46
CA ALA A 23 -9.22 2.62 -9.09
C ALA A 23 -10.53 1.89 -9.35
N LYS A 24 -11.47 1.85 -8.39
CA LYS A 24 -12.79 1.22 -8.59
C LYS A 24 -13.60 1.90 -9.70
N LYS A 25 -13.50 3.23 -9.82
CA LYS A 25 -14.19 4.00 -10.85
C LYS A 25 -13.65 3.75 -12.25
N VAL A 26 -12.34 3.50 -12.39
CA VAL A 26 -11.70 3.23 -13.69
C VAL A 26 -11.71 1.74 -14.04
N SER A 27 -11.59 0.86 -13.04
CA SER A 27 -11.55 -0.60 -13.23
C SER A 27 -12.88 -1.22 -13.63
N SER A 28 -14.00 -0.49 -13.54
CA SER A 28 -15.29 -0.98 -14.04
C SER A 28 -15.29 -1.17 -15.55
N ASP A 29 -14.45 -0.41 -16.26
CA ASP A 29 -14.48 -0.31 -17.72
C ASP A 29 -13.28 -1.01 -18.37
N VAL A 30 -12.34 -1.52 -17.56
CA VAL A 30 -11.05 -2.04 -18.02
C VAL A 30 -10.68 -3.33 -17.28
N GLN A 31 -10.10 -4.29 -17.98
CA GLN A 31 -9.61 -5.54 -17.38
C GLN A 31 -8.48 -5.27 -16.37
N PRO A 32 -8.38 -6.03 -15.25
CA PRO A 32 -7.45 -5.74 -14.16
C PRO A 32 -5.97 -5.66 -14.59
N PHE A 33 -5.52 -6.56 -15.46
CA PHE A 33 -4.14 -6.58 -15.93
C PHE A 33 -3.82 -5.41 -16.87
N THR A 34 -4.77 -5.00 -17.71
CA THR A 34 -4.63 -3.83 -18.58
C THR A 34 -4.54 -2.55 -17.75
N PHE A 35 -5.41 -2.41 -16.73
CA PHE A 35 -5.36 -1.29 -15.80
C PHE A 35 -4.01 -1.22 -15.09
N MET A 36 -3.51 -2.35 -14.58
CA MET A 36 -2.21 -2.43 -13.92
C MET A 36 -1.05 -2.05 -14.86
N ALA A 37 -1.06 -2.54 -16.09
CA ALA A 37 -0.01 -2.24 -17.08
C ALA A 37 0.04 -0.75 -17.40
N VAL A 38 -1.12 -0.13 -17.67
CA VAL A 38 -1.22 1.30 -17.99
C VAL A 38 -0.82 2.15 -16.79
N ALA A 39 -1.32 1.85 -15.59
CA ALA A 39 -0.95 2.56 -14.37
C ALA A 39 0.56 2.48 -14.10
N SER A 40 1.13 1.28 -14.20
CA SER A 40 2.57 1.05 -13.99
C SER A 40 3.42 1.80 -15.01
N PHE A 41 2.97 1.86 -16.27
CA PHE A 41 3.66 2.63 -17.32
C PHE A 41 3.73 4.13 -16.97
N PHE A 42 2.63 4.74 -16.53
CA PHE A 42 2.64 6.13 -16.09
C PHE A 42 3.52 6.34 -14.86
N VAL A 43 3.50 5.41 -13.89
CA VAL A 43 4.38 5.47 -12.71
C VAL A 43 5.86 5.42 -13.10
N VAL A 44 6.24 4.57 -14.06
CA VAL A 44 7.61 4.49 -14.57
C VAL A 44 8.03 5.81 -15.22
N ILE A 45 7.17 6.42 -16.05
CA ILE A 45 7.47 7.71 -16.68
C ILE A 45 7.66 8.80 -15.63
N ILE A 46 6.69 8.97 -14.73
CA ILE A 46 6.73 10.03 -13.71
C ILE A 46 7.93 9.83 -12.80
N SER A 47 8.13 8.62 -12.28
CA SER A 47 9.26 8.32 -11.38
C SER A 47 10.60 8.47 -12.10
N GLY A 48 10.69 8.10 -13.37
CA GLY A 48 11.90 8.28 -14.18
C GLY A 48 12.25 9.76 -14.36
N VAL A 49 11.27 10.62 -14.64
CA VAL A 49 11.47 12.08 -14.73
C VAL A 49 11.98 12.64 -13.41
N PHE A 50 11.34 12.27 -12.28
CA PHE A 50 11.78 12.73 -10.96
C PHE A 50 13.17 12.21 -10.58
N ALA A 51 13.50 10.97 -10.92
CA ALA A 51 14.84 10.42 -10.69
C ALA A 51 15.91 11.24 -11.43
N LEU A 52 15.66 11.62 -12.69
CA LEU A 52 16.58 12.45 -13.48
C LEU A 52 16.74 13.86 -12.92
N ILE A 53 15.64 14.49 -12.49
CA ILE A 53 15.65 15.89 -12.01
C ILE A 53 16.23 16.01 -10.59
N CYS A 54 15.77 15.15 -9.67
CA CYS A 54 16.05 15.28 -8.24
C CYS A 54 17.32 14.54 -7.82
N GLU A 55 17.57 13.35 -8.38
CA GLU A 55 18.67 12.48 -7.94
C GLU A 55 19.89 12.57 -8.88
N ARG A 56 19.69 13.00 -10.14
CA ARG A 56 20.73 13.16 -11.18
C ARG A 56 21.62 11.92 -11.32
N THR A 57 21.07 10.74 -11.06
CA THR A 57 21.84 9.50 -10.98
C THR A 57 22.02 8.88 -12.36
N ASP A 58 23.25 8.49 -12.68
CA ASP A 58 23.56 7.76 -13.90
C ASP A 58 22.97 6.33 -13.85
N ALA A 59 22.27 5.91 -14.91
CA ALA A 59 21.52 4.66 -14.95
C ALA A 59 22.42 3.43 -14.74
N ALA A 60 23.65 3.47 -15.26
CA ALA A 60 24.64 2.40 -15.09
C ALA A 60 25.12 2.27 -13.63
N THR A 61 25.19 3.38 -12.91
CA THR A 61 25.57 3.39 -11.48
C THR A 61 24.40 2.97 -10.58
N LEU A 62 23.17 3.19 -11.02
CA LEU A 62 21.98 2.76 -10.29
C LEU A 62 21.80 1.23 -10.37
N ALA A 63 21.95 0.67 -11.57
CA ALA A 63 21.78 -0.77 -11.82
C ALA A 63 22.75 -1.65 -11.02
N SER A 64 23.95 -1.15 -10.72
CA SER A 64 24.97 -1.86 -9.93
C SER A 64 24.74 -1.78 -8.42
N LYS A 65 23.96 -0.81 -7.94
CA LYS A 65 23.60 -0.65 -6.51
C LYS A 65 22.31 -1.37 -6.13
N ILE A 66 21.46 -1.70 -7.11
CA ILE A 66 20.19 -2.38 -6.85
C ILE A 66 20.46 -3.83 -6.46
N ASN A 67 19.93 -4.23 -5.30
CA ASN A 67 19.83 -5.64 -4.96
C ASN A 67 18.64 -6.24 -5.74
N TRP A 68 18.95 -6.85 -6.88
CA TRP A 68 17.96 -7.40 -7.80
C TRP A 68 17.08 -8.49 -7.19
N SER A 69 17.59 -9.25 -6.21
CA SER A 69 16.81 -10.28 -5.52
C SER A 69 15.68 -9.66 -4.70
N TRP A 70 15.98 -8.67 -3.86
CA TRP A 70 14.96 -7.96 -3.07
C TRP A 70 14.03 -7.12 -3.95
N MET A 71 14.55 -6.56 -5.05
CA MET A 71 13.72 -5.89 -6.05
C MET A 71 12.71 -6.86 -6.69
N GLY A 72 13.14 -8.08 -7.02
CA GLY A 72 12.25 -9.13 -7.53
C GLY A 72 11.14 -9.50 -6.55
N VAL A 73 11.49 -9.68 -5.27
CA VAL A 73 10.50 -9.93 -4.20
C VAL A 73 9.51 -8.76 -4.11
N TYR A 74 9.99 -7.52 -4.11
CA TYR A 74 9.15 -6.33 -4.08
C TYR A 74 8.16 -6.29 -5.25
N VAL A 75 8.62 -6.52 -6.47
CA VAL A 75 7.77 -6.54 -7.68
C VAL A 75 6.72 -7.65 -7.60
N LEU A 76 7.09 -8.86 -7.16
CA LEU A 76 6.14 -9.96 -7.00
C LEU A 76 5.08 -9.66 -5.93
N CYS A 77 5.50 -9.15 -4.77
CA CYS A 77 4.58 -8.72 -3.72
C CYS A 77 3.63 -7.62 -4.24
N ASN A 78 4.16 -6.64 -4.98
CA ASN A 78 3.34 -5.58 -5.57
C ASN A 78 2.34 -6.13 -6.59
N PHE A 79 2.77 -7.04 -7.47
CA PHE A 79 1.92 -7.68 -8.46
C PHE A 79 0.75 -8.45 -7.82
N VAL A 80 1.06 -9.31 -6.83
CA VAL A 80 0.03 -10.08 -6.12
C VAL A 80 -0.92 -9.15 -5.35
N SER A 81 -0.37 -8.17 -4.64
CA SER A 81 -1.15 -7.22 -3.84
C SER A 81 -2.09 -6.40 -4.71
N TYR A 82 -1.59 -5.83 -5.81
CA TYR A 82 -2.39 -4.97 -6.68
C TYR A 82 -3.44 -5.76 -7.46
N THR A 83 -3.11 -6.97 -7.92
CA THR A 83 -4.10 -7.87 -8.55
C THR A 83 -5.20 -8.26 -7.58
N GLY A 84 -4.84 -8.67 -6.36
CA GLY A 84 -5.79 -9.02 -5.30
C GLY A 84 -6.67 -7.84 -4.89
N TYR A 85 -6.08 -6.65 -4.82
CA TYR A 85 -6.78 -5.40 -4.57
C TYR A 85 -7.83 -5.09 -5.63
N LEU A 86 -7.47 -5.07 -6.92
CA LEU A 86 -8.42 -4.81 -8.01
C LEU A 86 -9.55 -5.85 -8.04
N TRP A 87 -9.21 -7.12 -7.79
CA TRP A 87 -10.19 -8.19 -7.67
C TRP A 87 -11.14 -8.00 -6.48
N ALA A 88 -10.64 -7.52 -5.34
CA ALA A 88 -11.45 -7.30 -4.15
C ALA A 88 -12.37 -6.08 -4.29
N ILE A 89 -11.83 -4.93 -4.71
CA ILE A 89 -12.61 -3.68 -4.79
C ILE A 89 -13.74 -3.76 -5.82
N THR A 90 -13.66 -4.65 -6.82
CA THR A 90 -14.76 -4.92 -7.76
C THR A 90 -15.89 -5.75 -7.15
N ARG A 91 -15.66 -6.42 -6.02
CA ARG A 91 -16.62 -7.33 -5.36
C ARG A 91 -17.16 -6.81 -4.03
N ILE A 92 -16.39 -5.99 -3.33
CA ILE A 92 -16.79 -5.39 -2.05
C ILE A 92 -16.71 -3.86 -2.10
N PRO A 93 -17.47 -3.14 -1.25
CA PRO A 93 -17.30 -1.70 -1.05
C PRO A 93 -15.85 -1.35 -0.72
N VAL A 94 -15.31 -0.27 -1.31
CA VAL A 94 -13.93 0.17 -1.06
C VAL A 94 -13.71 0.42 0.43
N ALA A 95 -14.66 1.06 1.11
CA ALA A 95 -14.58 1.30 2.54
C ALA A 95 -14.42 0.01 3.37
N GLN A 96 -15.04 -1.10 2.95
CA GLN A 96 -14.86 -2.40 3.61
C GLN A 96 -13.48 -3.01 3.31
N PHE A 97 -12.93 -2.80 2.12
CA PHE A 97 -11.56 -3.21 1.81
C PHE A 97 -10.53 -2.42 2.63
N GLU A 98 -10.63 -1.09 2.67
CA GLU A 98 -9.70 -0.22 3.40
C GLU A 98 -9.65 -0.53 4.90
N MET A 99 -10.78 -1.00 5.45
CA MET A 99 -10.91 -1.52 6.80
C MET A 99 -9.98 -2.71 7.10
N PHE A 100 -9.66 -3.56 6.12
CA PHE A 100 -8.64 -4.61 6.25
C PHE A 100 -7.21 -4.05 6.33
N GLY A 101 -7.00 -2.77 6.00
CA GLY A 101 -5.73 -2.07 6.17
C GLY A 101 -5.21 -2.09 7.62
N ILE A 102 -6.08 -2.37 8.59
CA ILE A 102 -5.73 -2.59 10.00
C ILE A 102 -4.66 -3.67 10.21
N PHE A 103 -4.59 -4.66 9.31
CA PHE A 103 -3.66 -5.77 9.42
C PHE A 103 -2.24 -5.38 8.95
N VAL A 104 -2.10 -4.28 8.19
CA VAL A 104 -0.82 -3.80 7.68
C VAL A 104 0.22 -3.57 8.80
N PRO A 105 -0.06 -2.88 9.91
CA PRO A 105 0.92 -2.75 11.00
C PRO A 105 1.31 -4.08 11.65
N ILE A 106 0.43 -5.09 11.65
CA ILE A 106 0.72 -6.42 12.19
C ILE A 106 1.68 -7.16 11.26
N ILE A 107 1.27 -7.30 10.00
CA ILE A 107 1.99 -8.07 8.98
C ILE A 107 3.30 -7.36 8.65
N GLY A 108 3.24 -6.05 8.40
CA GLY A 108 4.39 -5.21 8.10
C GLY A 108 5.37 -5.14 9.27
N GLY A 109 4.88 -5.00 10.51
CA GLY A 109 5.74 -5.02 11.70
C GLY A 109 6.42 -6.37 11.92
N PHE A 110 5.71 -7.49 11.67
CA PHE A 110 6.29 -8.84 11.72
C PHE A 110 7.38 -9.03 10.67
N PHE A 111 7.15 -8.64 9.42
CA PHE A 111 8.16 -8.74 8.37
C PHE A 111 9.32 -7.76 8.54
N ALA A 112 9.08 -6.57 9.11
CA ALA A 112 10.15 -5.65 9.49
C ALA A 112 11.06 -6.25 10.58
N TRP A 113 10.48 -6.88 11.60
CA TRP A 113 11.24 -7.62 12.59
C TRP A 113 12.01 -8.80 11.98
N LEU A 114 11.39 -9.55 11.07
CA LEU A 114 12.00 -10.74 10.46
C LEU A 114 13.14 -10.39 9.48
N ILE A 115 12.93 -9.39 8.62
CA ILE A 115 13.81 -9.07 7.48
C ILE A 115 14.81 -7.96 7.85
N LEU A 116 14.34 -6.92 8.55
CA LEU A 116 15.16 -5.74 8.90
C LEU A 116 15.75 -5.84 10.31
N HIS A 117 15.37 -6.87 11.08
CA HIS A 117 15.76 -7.05 12.49
C HIS A 117 15.35 -5.87 13.38
N GLU A 118 14.29 -5.16 13.01
CA GLU A 118 13.77 -4.04 13.79
C GLU A 118 13.08 -4.52 15.08
N PRO A 119 13.21 -3.81 16.21
CA PRO A 119 12.63 -4.22 17.48
C PRO A 119 11.09 -4.14 17.45
N PHE A 120 10.43 -5.31 17.51
CA PHE A 120 8.97 -5.39 17.64
C PHE A 120 8.55 -5.17 19.10
N HIS A 121 8.05 -3.98 19.40
CA HIS A 121 7.66 -3.61 20.75
C HIS A 121 6.24 -4.10 21.09
N ALA A 122 6.05 -4.64 22.30
CA ALA A 122 4.74 -5.11 22.78
C ALA A 122 3.63 -4.03 22.75
N ARG A 123 3.99 -2.73 22.77
CA ARG A 123 3.05 -1.61 22.60
C ARG A 123 2.28 -1.66 21.27
N TYR A 124 2.86 -2.24 20.22
CA TYR A 124 2.16 -2.42 18.94
C TYR A 124 1.00 -3.40 19.09
N LEU A 125 1.14 -4.46 19.89
CA LEU A 125 0.06 -5.43 20.14
C LEU A 125 -1.15 -4.77 20.81
N LEU A 126 -0.91 -3.86 21.76
CA LEU A 126 -2.00 -3.12 22.42
C LEU A 126 -2.69 -2.16 21.44
N ALA A 127 -1.91 -1.44 20.60
CA ALA A 127 -2.48 -0.60 19.56
C ALA A 127 -3.31 -1.42 18.55
N ILE A 128 -2.82 -2.59 18.15
CA ILE A 128 -3.52 -3.54 17.27
C ILE A 128 -4.85 -3.98 17.89
N ALA A 129 -4.86 -4.33 19.19
CA ALA A 129 -6.08 -4.71 19.89
C ALA A 129 -7.12 -3.58 19.90
N VAL A 130 -6.68 -2.34 20.15
CA VAL A 130 -7.56 -1.16 20.13
C VAL A 130 -8.11 -0.90 18.73
N MET A 131 -7.26 -0.97 17.71
CA MET A 131 -7.70 -0.82 16.32
C MET A 131 -8.72 -1.92 15.97
N ALA A 132 -8.48 -3.18 16.37
CA ALA A 132 -9.34 -4.31 16.05
C ALA A 132 -10.73 -4.17 16.67
N LEU A 133 -10.81 -3.62 17.89
CA LEU A 133 -12.07 -3.25 18.53
C LEU A 133 -12.80 -2.15 17.72
N GLY A 134 -12.09 -1.12 17.27
CA GLY A 134 -12.65 -0.08 16.41
C GLY A 134 -13.23 -0.64 15.11
N LEU A 135 -12.51 -1.57 14.48
CA LEU A 135 -12.95 -2.27 13.28
C LEU A 135 -14.21 -3.11 13.53
N PHE A 136 -14.23 -3.87 14.62
CA PHE A 136 -15.39 -4.70 14.98
C PHE A 136 -16.64 -3.86 15.16
N ILE A 137 -16.52 -2.67 15.77
CA ILE A 137 -17.64 -1.72 15.91
C ILE A 137 -18.07 -1.20 14.52
N ALA A 138 -17.12 -0.82 13.67
CA ALA A 138 -17.41 -0.24 12.35
C ALA A 138 -18.02 -1.23 11.35
N ILE A 139 -17.62 -2.51 11.41
CA ILE A 139 -18.14 -3.57 10.54
C ILE A 139 -19.44 -4.17 11.08
N LYS A 140 -19.76 -4.00 12.38
CA LYS A 140 -21.00 -4.53 12.96
C LYS A 140 -22.18 -4.04 12.11
N PRO A 141 -22.85 -4.92 11.34
CA PRO A 141 -23.96 -4.50 10.52
C PRO A 141 -25.04 -3.99 11.48
N ASP A 142 -25.66 -2.86 11.16
CA ASP A 142 -26.88 -2.44 11.82
C ASP A 142 -27.85 -3.63 11.84
N LEU A 143 -28.00 -4.25 13.01
CA LEU A 143 -28.92 -5.35 13.29
C LEU A 143 -30.39 -4.88 13.28
N LYS A 144 -30.67 -3.73 12.66
CA LYS A 144 -31.98 -3.10 12.56
C LYS A 144 -32.07 -2.22 11.31
N VAL A 145 -32.42 -2.82 10.18
CA VAL A 145 -33.34 -2.17 9.25
C VAL A 145 -34.37 -3.23 8.86
N LYS A 146 -35.47 -3.26 9.62
CA LYS A 146 -36.78 -3.72 9.14
C LYS A 146 -37.47 -2.52 8.53
#